data_AF-A0A962I6D4-F1
#
_entry.id   AF-A0A962I6D4-F1
#
_cell.length_a   1.000
_cell.length_b   1.000
_cell.length_c   1.000
_cell.angle_alpha   90.00
_cell.angle_beta   90.00
_cell.angle_gamma   90.00
#
_symmetry.space_group_name_H-M   'P 1'
#
loop_
_entity.id
_entity.type
_entity.pdbx_description
1 polymer ?
#
loop_
_entity_poly.entity_id
_entity_poly.type
_entity_poly.pdbx_seq_one_letter_code
_entity_poly.pdbx_strand_id
1 'polypeptide(L)'
;ERVLITLSGIAPDIDGAGVIIDKITGTTNYYFEYHHVVGHNVFAGIFLSVLVYLLSVKQRSLAAILAFGVVQLHVLCDLIGSKGPDGYNWPICYLYPISETLKLSWSGQWQLNAWQNLVIAALAFSACIFYVHTRGITVFELCGQKLDAAAVGLYKRLLANTA
;
A
#
# COMPACT_ATOMS: atom_id res chain seq x y z
N GLU A 1 15.55 2.05 6.51
CA GLU A 1 14.75 0.82 6.35
C GLU A 1 13.25 1.10 6.27
N ARG A 2 12.71 2.11 6.99
CA ARG A 2 11.30 2.54 6.85
C ARG A 2 10.85 2.78 5.39
N VAL A 3 11.66 3.47 4.58
CA VAL A 3 11.38 3.64 3.14
C VAL A 3 11.16 2.30 2.43
N LEU A 4 12.05 1.32 2.64
CA LEU A 4 11.94 -0.01 2.01
C LEU A 4 10.66 -0.73 2.44
N ILE A 5 10.34 -0.68 3.74
CA ILE A 5 9.10 -1.26 4.27
C ILE A 5 7.88 -0.59 3.64
N THR A 6 7.86 0.74 3.57
CA THR A 6 6.75 1.51 2.99
C THR A 6 6.56 1.17 1.50
N LEU A 7 7.65 1.14 0.73
CA LEU A 7 7.62 0.77 -0.69
C LEU A 7 7.12 -0.67 -0.88
N SER A 8 7.50 -1.60 0.00
CA SER A 8 6.98 -2.98 -0.08
C SER A 8 5.47 -3.06 0.14
N GLY A 9 4.90 -2.17 0.97
CA GLY A 9 3.45 -2.10 1.17
C GLY A 9 2.68 -1.55 -0.03
N ILE A 10 3.31 -0.69 -0.85
CA ILE A 10 2.67 -0.07 -2.03
C ILE A 10 2.91 -0.90 -3.31
N ALA A 11 4.00 -1.68 -3.33
CA ALA A 11 4.41 -2.46 -4.49
C ALA A 11 3.37 -3.46 -5.05
N PRO A 12 2.47 -4.08 -4.27
CA PRO A 12 1.44 -4.96 -4.81
C PRO A 12 0.63 -4.32 -5.95
N ASP A 13 0.26 -3.04 -5.81
CA ASP A 13 -0.55 -2.31 -6.79
C ASP A 13 0.14 -2.01 -8.13
N ILE A 14 1.45 -2.31 -8.24
CA ILE A 14 2.14 -2.21 -9.54
C ILE A 14 1.48 -3.14 -10.56
N ASP A 15 0.86 -4.25 -10.12
CA ASP A 15 0.08 -5.14 -10.98
C ASP A 15 -1.20 -4.48 -11.55
N GLY A 16 -1.64 -3.36 -10.97
CA GLY A 16 -2.75 -2.54 -11.42
C GLY A 16 -2.38 -1.48 -12.46
N ALA A 17 -1.10 -1.34 -12.82
CA ALA A 17 -0.65 -0.35 -13.81
C ALA A 17 -1.28 -0.54 -15.20
N GLY A 18 -1.81 -1.74 -15.48
CA GLY A 18 -2.58 -2.05 -16.69
C GLY A 18 -3.74 -1.09 -16.96
N VAL A 19 -4.31 -0.47 -15.92
CA VAL A 19 -5.41 0.51 -16.05
C VAL A 19 -5.05 1.70 -16.94
N ILE A 20 -3.76 2.08 -16.99
CA ILE A 20 -3.29 3.17 -17.84
C ILE A 20 -3.31 2.74 -19.31
N ILE A 21 -2.81 1.54 -19.59
CA ILE A 21 -2.79 0.98 -20.94
C ILE A 21 -4.21 0.77 -21.44
N ASP A 22 -5.08 0.15 -20.63
CA ASP A 22 -6.48 -0.10 -20.97
C ASP A 22 -7.23 1.20 -21.31
N LYS A 23 -6.98 2.29 -20.57
CA LYS A 23 -7.59 3.60 -20.84
C LYS A 23 -7.04 4.28 -22.10
N ILE A 24 -5.76 4.08 -22.43
CA ILE A 24 -5.14 4.70 -23.61
C ILE A 24 -5.51 3.96 -24.88
N THR A 25 -5.49 2.63 -24.85
CA THR A 25 -5.71 1.79 -26.05
C THR A 25 -7.19 1.49 -26.26
N GLY A 26 -7.95 1.27 -25.19
CA GLY A 26 -9.34 0.79 -25.24
C GLY A 26 -9.49 -0.63 -25.78
N THR A 27 -8.39 -1.36 -26.00
CA THR A 27 -8.38 -2.69 -26.63
C THR A 27 -7.87 -3.81 -25.72
N THR A 28 -7.36 -3.46 -24.54
CA THR A 28 -6.80 -4.38 -23.55
C THR A 28 -7.65 -4.41 -22.29
N ASN A 29 -7.44 -5.43 -21.44
CA ASN A 29 -8.11 -5.59 -20.15
C ASN A 29 -7.11 -5.95 -19.04
N TYR A 30 -5.90 -5.41 -19.11
CA TYR A 30 -4.78 -5.76 -18.26
C TYR A 30 -5.04 -5.48 -16.79
N TYR A 31 -5.79 -4.42 -16.46
CA TYR A 31 -6.17 -4.15 -15.08
C TYR A 31 -6.95 -5.32 -14.48
N PHE A 32 -8.01 -5.79 -15.13
CA PHE A 32 -8.82 -6.89 -14.62
C PHE A 32 -8.12 -8.26 -14.72
N GLU A 33 -7.20 -8.42 -15.67
CA GLU A 33 -6.45 -9.67 -15.84
C GLU A 33 -5.32 -9.84 -14.82
N TYR A 34 -4.63 -8.76 -14.43
CA TYR A 34 -3.43 -8.85 -13.60
C TYR A 34 -3.57 -8.29 -12.18
N HIS A 35 -4.41 -7.28 -11.97
CA HIS A 35 -4.61 -6.71 -10.65
C HIS A 35 -5.26 -7.75 -9.72
N HIS A 36 -4.75 -7.86 -8.48
CA HIS A 36 -5.08 -8.93 -7.52
C HIS A 36 -4.63 -10.36 -7.90
N VAL A 37 -3.86 -10.51 -8.97
CA VAL A 37 -3.29 -11.81 -9.39
C VAL A 37 -1.79 -11.85 -9.09
N VAL A 38 -1.03 -10.88 -9.60
CA VAL A 38 0.43 -10.95 -9.63
C VAL A 38 1.08 -10.40 -8.35
N GLY A 39 0.61 -9.26 -7.85
CA GLY A 39 1.22 -8.52 -6.73
C GLY A 39 0.64 -8.86 -5.36
N HIS A 40 -0.56 -9.43 -5.31
CA HIS A 40 -1.38 -9.58 -4.09
C HIS A 40 -1.35 -11.01 -3.49
N ASN A 41 -0.45 -11.86 -3.97
CA ASN A 41 -0.30 -13.24 -3.48
C ASN A 41 0.79 -13.37 -2.41
N VAL A 42 0.77 -14.48 -1.67
CA VAL A 42 1.73 -14.74 -0.58
C VAL A 42 3.18 -14.78 -1.08
N PHE A 43 3.40 -15.24 -2.32
CA PHE A 43 4.73 -15.36 -2.90
C PHE A 43 5.32 -13.99 -3.27
N ALA A 44 4.49 -13.06 -3.76
CA ALA A 44 4.87 -11.66 -3.96
C ALA A 44 5.26 -11.02 -2.62
N GLY A 45 4.49 -11.27 -1.56
CA GLY A 45 4.83 -10.82 -0.21
C GLY A 45 6.16 -11.38 0.31
N ILE A 46 6.42 -12.68 0.11
CA ILE A 46 7.71 -13.30 0.47
C ILE A 46 8.85 -12.70 -0.36
N PHE A 47 8.65 -12.54 -1.67
CA PHE A 47 9.64 -11.96 -2.57
C PHE A 47 10.02 -10.53 -2.15
N LEU A 48 9.03 -9.67 -1.91
CA LEU A 48 9.25 -8.31 -1.43
C LEU A 48 9.94 -8.29 -0.06
N SER A 49 9.55 -9.19 0.85
CA SER A 49 10.21 -9.34 2.15
C SER A 49 11.70 -9.71 2.01
N VAL A 50 12.03 -10.65 1.11
CA VAL A 50 13.41 -11.03 0.80
C VAL A 50 14.18 -9.86 0.19
N LEU A 51 13.59 -9.11 -0.74
CA LEU A 51 14.23 -7.91 -1.29
C LEU A 51 14.53 -6.89 -0.19
N VAL A 52 13.57 -6.63 0.72
CA VAL A 52 13.78 -5.72 1.85
C VAL A 52 14.89 -6.25 2.76
N TYR A 53 14.95 -7.55 3.05
CA TYR A 53 16.02 -8.15 3.83
C TYR A 53 17.41 -7.87 3.22
N LEU A 54 17.55 -8.11 1.91
CA LEU A 54 18.81 -7.97 1.18
C LEU A 54 19.27 -6.50 1.08
N LEU A 55 18.33 -5.58 0.86
CA LEU A 55 18.60 -4.15 0.69
C LEU A 55 18.76 -3.38 2.02
N SER A 56 18.25 -3.95 3.11
CA SER A 56 18.42 -3.40 4.46
C SER A 56 19.89 -3.52 4.91
N VAL A 57 20.30 -2.74 5.92
CA VAL A 57 21.71 -2.68 6.38
C VAL A 57 21.84 -2.95 7.87
N LYS A 58 20.87 -2.52 8.68
CA LYS A 58 20.93 -2.57 10.14
C LYS A 58 19.96 -3.63 10.68
N GLN A 59 18.66 -3.42 10.54
CA GLN A 59 17.62 -4.27 11.13
C GLN A 59 16.98 -5.17 10.08
N ARG A 60 17.81 -5.85 9.28
CA ARG A 60 17.40 -6.63 8.10
C ARG A 60 16.22 -7.56 8.36
N SER A 61 16.32 -8.41 9.38
CA SER A 61 15.26 -9.38 9.71
C SER A 61 13.97 -8.70 10.14
N LEU A 62 14.06 -7.67 10.99
CA LEU A 62 12.88 -6.92 11.42
C LEU A 62 12.24 -6.18 10.23
N ALA A 63 13.05 -5.55 9.37
CA ALA A 63 12.57 -4.87 8.17
C ALA A 63 11.88 -5.84 7.21
N ALA A 64 12.41 -7.05 7.04
CA ALA A 64 11.80 -8.10 6.22
C ALA A 64 10.46 -8.58 6.81
N ILE A 65 10.39 -8.82 8.12
CA ILE A 65 9.14 -9.21 8.81
C ILE A 65 8.09 -8.10 8.68
N LEU A 66 8.49 -6.85 8.91
CA LEU A 66 7.60 -5.71 8.75
C LEU A 66 7.15 -5.54 7.30
N ALA A 67 8.03 -5.73 6.32
CA ALA A 67 7.71 -5.71 4.90
C ALA A 67 6.65 -6.77 4.53
N PHE A 68 6.85 -8.01 4.99
CA PHE A 68 5.84 -9.05 4.81
C PHE A 68 4.52 -8.66 5.48
N GLY A 69 4.58 -8.17 6.72
CA GLY A 69 3.42 -7.73 7.48
C GLY A 69 2.62 -6.61 6.80
N VAL A 70 3.28 -5.61 6.21
CA VAL A 70 2.57 -4.53 5.49
C VAL A 70 1.99 -5.00 4.16
N VAL A 71 2.63 -5.95 3.46
CA VAL A 71 2.02 -6.59 2.28
C VAL A 71 0.77 -7.38 2.67
N GLN A 72 0.81 -8.13 3.77
CA GLN A 72 -0.39 -8.84 4.24
C GLN A 72 -1.48 -7.86 4.71
N LEU A 73 -1.10 -6.74 5.31
CA LEU A 73 -2.04 -5.67 5.67
C LEU A 73 -2.69 -5.06 4.41
N HIS A 74 -1.93 -4.84 3.33
CA HIS A 74 -2.44 -4.39 2.04
C HIS A 74 -3.49 -5.37 1.50
N VAL A 75 -3.13 -6.65 1.39
CA VAL A 75 -4.05 -7.73 0.95
C VAL A 75 -5.32 -7.79 1.80
N LEU A 76 -5.19 -7.59 3.12
CA LEU A 76 -6.34 -7.56 4.02
C LEU A 76 -7.25 -6.35 3.75
N CYS A 77 -6.68 -5.17 3.55
CA CYS A 77 -7.42 -3.96 3.19
C CYS A 77 -8.19 -4.14 1.88
N ASP A 78 -7.60 -4.78 0.88
CA ASP A 78 -8.29 -5.10 -0.37
C ASP A 78 -9.42 -6.10 -0.15
N LEU A 79 -9.13 -7.21 0.55
CA LEU A 79 -10.12 -8.25 0.83
C LEU A 79 -11.38 -7.69 1.50
N ILE A 80 -11.23 -6.70 2.38
CA ILE A 80 -12.35 -6.13 3.13
C ILE A 80 -12.97 -4.89 2.46
N GLY A 81 -12.20 -4.14 1.68
CA GLY A 81 -12.56 -2.75 1.38
C GLY A 81 -12.35 -2.29 -0.06
N SER A 82 -12.09 -3.17 -1.03
CA SER A 82 -11.88 -2.77 -2.44
C SER A 82 -12.97 -3.22 -3.41
N LYS A 83 -14.22 -3.43 -2.94
CA LYS A 83 -15.34 -3.78 -3.84
C LYS A 83 -15.53 -2.70 -4.91
N GLY A 84 -15.78 -3.15 -6.14
CA GLY A 84 -15.99 -2.28 -7.30
C GLY A 84 -17.27 -1.43 -7.17
N PRO A 85 -17.33 -0.28 -7.87
CA PRO A 85 -18.54 0.57 -7.87
C PRO A 85 -19.74 -0.13 -8.53
N ASP A 86 -19.49 -1.12 -9.37
CA ASP A 86 -20.45 -2.03 -10.00
C ASP A 86 -20.95 -3.15 -9.06
N GLY A 87 -20.42 -3.21 -7.83
CA GLY A 87 -20.75 -4.24 -6.85
C GLY A 87 -19.94 -5.53 -7.00
N TYR A 88 -19.01 -5.60 -7.96
CA TYR A 88 -18.14 -6.75 -8.14
C TYR A 88 -17.21 -6.92 -6.93
N ASN A 89 -17.28 -8.09 -6.30
CA ASN A 89 -16.27 -8.47 -5.32
C ASN A 89 -14.96 -8.71 -6.07
N TRP A 90 -13.87 -8.09 -5.63
CA TRP A 90 -12.55 -8.24 -6.26
C TRP A 90 -11.76 -9.36 -5.58
N PRO A 91 -11.86 -10.63 -6.03
CA PRO A 91 -11.15 -11.74 -5.40
C PRO A 91 -9.63 -11.62 -5.58
N ILE A 92 -8.90 -12.14 -4.60
CA ILE A 92 -7.42 -12.16 -4.61
C ILE A 92 -6.93 -13.59 -4.82
N CYS A 93 -6.10 -13.81 -5.85
CA CYS A 93 -5.49 -15.11 -6.15
C CYS A 93 -4.29 -15.39 -5.21
N TYR A 94 -4.56 -15.58 -3.92
CA TYR A 94 -3.54 -15.55 -2.87
C TYR A 94 -2.44 -16.61 -2.99
N LEU A 95 -2.71 -17.73 -3.65
CA LEU A 95 -1.74 -18.80 -3.91
C LEU A 95 -1.16 -18.81 -5.33
N TYR A 96 -1.43 -17.79 -6.15
CA TYR A 96 -0.80 -17.65 -7.46
C TYR A 96 0.74 -17.59 -7.32
N PRO A 97 1.55 -18.30 -8.14
CA PRO A 97 1.16 -19.06 -9.34
C PRO A 97 0.90 -20.56 -9.09
N ILE A 98 0.92 -21.04 -7.85
CA ILE A 98 0.70 -22.46 -7.54
C ILE A 98 -0.76 -22.86 -7.79
N SER A 99 -1.70 -21.97 -7.46
CA SER A 99 -3.13 -22.21 -7.65
C SER A 99 -3.88 -20.92 -7.91
N GLU A 100 -4.71 -20.93 -8.95
CA GLU A 100 -5.67 -19.87 -9.28
C GLU A 100 -7.09 -20.17 -8.76
N THR A 101 -7.32 -21.37 -8.21
CA THR A 101 -8.65 -21.80 -7.76
C THR A 101 -8.97 -21.28 -6.37
N LEU A 102 -7.97 -21.11 -5.50
CA LEU A 102 -8.16 -20.51 -4.19
C LEU A 102 -8.15 -18.98 -4.30
N LYS A 103 -9.34 -18.42 -4.44
CA LYS A 103 -9.58 -16.98 -4.47
C LYS A 103 -10.08 -16.50 -3.11
N LEU A 104 -9.32 -15.64 -2.45
CA LEU A 104 -9.78 -14.97 -1.25
C LEU A 104 -10.85 -13.96 -1.64
N SER A 105 -12.04 -14.13 -1.08
CA SER A 105 -13.14 -13.21 -1.22
C SER A 105 -13.95 -13.20 0.08
N TRP A 106 -14.59 -12.08 0.37
CA TRP A 106 -15.41 -11.94 1.56
C TRP A 106 -16.75 -11.31 1.18
N SER A 107 -17.84 -11.92 1.61
CA SER A 107 -19.20 -11.44 1.31
C SER A 107 -19.47 -10.04 1.87
N GLY A 108 -18.79 -9.67 2.95
CA GLY A 108 -18.87 -8.35 3.58
C GLY A 108 -18.01 -7.26 2.96
N GLN A 109 -17.29 -7.54 1.86
CA GLN A 109 -16.39 -6.55 1.23
C GLN A 109 -17.15 -5.26 0.93
N TRP A 110 -16.72 -4.13 1.50
CA TRP A 110 -17.33 -2.83 1.24
C TRP A 110 -16.66 -2.13 0.05
N GLN A 111 -17.36 -1.16 -0.52
CA GLN A 111 -16.88 -0.39 -1.67
C GLN A 111 -15.62 0.39 -1.33
N LEU A 112 -14.73 0.57 -2.32
CA LEU A 112 -13.49 1.33 -2.15
C LEU A 112 -13.69 2.74 -1.58
N ASN A 113 -14.78 3.40 -1.92
CA ASN A 113 -15.14 4.74 -1.45
C ASN A 113 -16.11 4.75 -0.24
N ALA A 114 -16.28 3.62 0.46
CA ALA A 114 -17.16 3.55 1.62
C ALA A 114 -16.60 4.32 2.83
N TRP A 115 -17.49 4.69 3.76
CA TRP A 115 -17.13 5.50 4.93
C TRP A 115 -16.06 4.84 5.82
N GLN A 116 -15.99 3.51 5.85
CA GLN A 116 -14.96 2.76 6.58
C GLN A 116 -13.57 3.15 6.10
N ASN A 117 -13.35 3.19 4.78
CA ASN A 117 -12.07 3.56 4.19
C ASN A 117 -11.77 5.05 4.42
N LEU A 118 -12.80 5.92 4.42
CA LEU A 118 -12.63 7.34 4.76
C LEU A 118 -12.17 7.52 6.21
N VAL A 119 -12.73 6.75 7.15
CA VAL A 119 -12.30 6.76 8.56
C VAL A 119 -10.87 6.24 8.70
N ILE A 120 -10.53 5.12 8.06
CA ILE A 120 -9.17 4.57 8.05
C ILE A 120 -8.17 5.60 7.49
N ALA A 121 -8.51 6.25 6.37
CA ALA A 121 -7.68 7.29 5.77
C ALA A 121 -7.50 8.49 6.71
N ALA A 122 -8.56 8.96 7.37
CA ALA A 122 -8.49 10.06 8.33
C ALA A 122 -7.61 9.72 9.53
N LEU A 123 -7.69 8.49 10.05
CA LEU A 123 -6.83 8.01 11.14
C LEU A 123 -5.37 7.91 10.70
N ALA A 124 -5.10 7.36 9.51
CA ALA A 124 -3.75 7.28 8.96
C ALA A 124 -3.14 8.67 8.75
N PHE A 125 -3.90 9.62 8.21
CA PHE A 125 -3.46 11.00 8.04
C PHE A 125 -3.20 11.70 9.39
N SER A 126 -4.06 11.46 10.38
CA SER A 126 -3.88 11.97 11.75
C SER A 126 -2.61 11.39 12.38
N ALA A 127 -2.33 10.10 12.16
CA ALA A 127 -1.10 9.47 12.60
C ALA A 127 0.12 10.11 11.92
N CYS A 128 0.08 10.38 10.61
CA CYS A 128 1.15 11.12 9.93
C CYS A 128 1.41 12.47 10.59
N ILE A 129 0.37 13.29 10.84
CA ILE A 129 0.52 14.58 11.54
C ILE A 129 1.13 14.40 12.92
N PHE A 130 0.66 13.41 13.69
CA PHE A 130 1.20 13.10 15.01
C PHE A 130 2.69 12.74 14.95
N TYR A 131 3.13 12.00 13.94
CA TYR A 131 4.55 11.68 13.72
C TYR A 131 5.36 12.90 13.30
N VAL A 132 4.82 13.81 12.48
CA VAL A 132 5.49 15.09 12.19
C VAL A 132 5.67 15.90 13.48
N HIS A 133 4.64 15.97 14.33
CA HIS A 133 4.69 16.71 15.58
C HIS A 133 5.70 16.14 16.59
N THR A 134 5.67 14.82 16.80
CA THR A 134 6.44 14.17 17.87
C THR A 134 7.85 13.74 17.45
N ARG A 135 8.04 13.42 16.17
CA ARG A 135 9.29 12.85 15.64
C ARG A 135 9.92 13.67 14.51
N GLY A 136 9.21 14.65 13.95
CA GLY A 136 9.69 15.41 12.80
C GLY A 136 9.93 14.55 11.56
N ILE A 137 9.10 13.52 11.35
CA ILE A 137 9.17 12.61 10.21
C ILE A 137 7.91 12.78 9.38
N THR A 138 8.02 12.95 8.06
CA THR A 138 6.87 13.06 7.16
C THR A 138 6.85 11.92 6.14
N VAL A 139 5.76 11.81 5.38
CA VAL A 139 5.68 10.87 4.24
C VAL A 139 6.70 11.20 3.13
N PHE A 140 7.21 12.44 3.09
CA PHE A 140 8.19 12.87 2.10
C PHE A 140 9.59 12.33 2.35
N GLU A 141 9.84 11.60 3.44
CA GLU A 141 11.06 10.79 3.61
C GLU A 141 11.29 9.87 2.39
N LEU A 142 10.21 9.41 1.74
CA LEU A 142 10.26 8.59 0.53
C LEU A 142 10.88 9.32 -0.67
N CYS A 143 10.73 10.64 -0.73
CA CYS A 143 11.22 11.48 -1.83
C CYS A 143 12.60 12.08 -1.56
N GLY A 144 13.17 11.81 -0.39
CA GLY A 144 14.50 12.25 0.01
C GLY A 144 14.51 13.29 1.13
N GLN A 145 15.67 13.38 1.81
CA GLN A 145 15.84 14.16 3.04
C GLN A 145 15.56 15.66 2.88
N LYS A 146 15.84 16.24 1.72
CA LYS A 146 15.59 17.66 1.46
C LYS A 146 14.10 18.00 1.48
N LEU A 147 13.27 17.16 0.85
CA LEU A 147 11.83 17.39 0.79
C LEU A 147 11.18 17.15 2.16
N ASP A 148 11.61 16.10 2.86
CA ASP A 148 11.17 15.80 4.23
C ASP A 148 11.48 16.97 5.19
N ALA A 149 12.72 17.49 5.16
CA ALA A 149 13.11 18.64 5.96
C ALA A 149 12.31 19.91 5.63
N ALA A 150 12.03 20.15 4.33
CA ALA A 150 11.20 21.27 3.89
C ALA A 150 9.75 21.15 4.41
N ALA A 151 9.18 19.95 4.36
CA ALA A 151 7.83 19.68 4.85
C ALA A 151 7.72 19.85 6.37
N VAL A 152 8.70 19.37 7.14
CA VAL A 152 8.78 19.63 8.59
C VAL A 152 8.91 21.13 8.88
N GLY A 153 9.70 21.85 8.08
CA GLY A 153 9.85 23.30 8.19
C GLY A 153 8.53 24.05 7.95
N LEU A 154 7.76 23.63 6.94
CA LEU A 154 6.43 24.19 6.67
C LEU A 154 5.48 23.94 7.84
N TYR A 155 5.42 22.71 8.36
CA TYR A 155 4.58 22.36 9.51
C TYR A 155 4.86 23.25 10.72
N LYS A 156 6.14 23.45 11.07
CA LYS A 156 6.53 24.31 12.21
C LYS A 156 6.10 25.77 12.01
N ARG A 157 6.19 26.30 10.79
CA ARG A 157 5.73 27.66 10.48
C ARG A 157 4.21 27.80 10.62
N LEU A 158 3.46 26.81 10.16
CA LEU A 158 2.00 26.81 10.30
C LEU A 158 1.57 26.79 11.76
N LEU A 159 2.21 25.95 12.61
CA LEU A 159 1.94 25.94 14.04
C LEU A 159 2.24 27.27 14.73
N ALA A 160 3.37 27.90 14.40
CA ALA A 160 3.76 29.17 15.00
C ALA A 160 2.80 30.31 14.65
N ASN A 161 2.11 30.25 13.50
CA ASN A 161 1.11 31.24 13.10
C ASN A 161 -0.29 31.00 13.72
N THR A 162 -0.50 29.84 14.36
CA THR A 162 -1.77 29.47 15.00
C THR A 162 -1.75 29.57 16.52
N ALA A 163 -0.58 29.85 17.12
CA ALA A 163 -0.36 30.06 18.55
C ALA A 163 -0.27 31.55 18.87
#